data_AF-A0A2N2FYG9-F1
#
_entry.id   AF-A0A2N2FYG9-F1
#
_cell.length_a   1.000
_cell.length_b   1.000
_cell.length_c   1.000
_cell.angle_alpha   90.00
_cell.angle_beta   90.00
_cell.angle_gamma   90.00
#
_symmetry.space_group_name_H-M   'P 1'
#
loop_
_entity.id
_entity.type
_entity.pdbx_description
1 polymer ?
#
loop_
_entity_poly.entity_id
_entity_poly.type
_entity_poly.pdbx_seq_one_letter_code
_entity_poly.pdbx_strand_id
1 'polypeptide(L)'
;MYSLFRGTLGKKQESEAMLKDGQVTNLLEPVYHGNPIDAKGSLVVTDFGRDLCNYIYESSKMFTTVIRINDKQLGIGGKFIELFVS
;
A
#
# COMPACT_ATOMS: atom_id res chain seq x y z
N MET A 1 11.40 -22.29 4.06
CA MET A 1 10.24 -22.54 4.94
C MET A 1 9.30 -21.36 4.80
N TYR A 2 8.21 -21.50 4.02
CA TYR A 2 7.25 -20.42 3.81
C TYR A 2 6.45 -20.22 5.10
N SER A 3 6.65 -19.10 5.76
CA SER A 3 5.88 -18.74 6.95
C SER A 3 4.51 -18.24 6.51
N LEU A 4 3.45 -18.94 6.91
CA LEU A 4 2.09 -18.43 6.88
C LEU A 4 2.00 -17.29 7.90
N PHE A 5 2.15 -16.06 7.40
CA PHE A 5 2.11 -14.88 8.25
C PHE A 5 0.66 -14.64 8.69
N ARG A 6 0.31 -15.07 9.91
CA ARG A 6 -0.89 -14.59 10.60
C ARG A 6 -0.62 -13.14 11.01
N GLY A 7 -1.26 -12.22 10.30
CA GLY A 7 -1.01 -10.79 10.34
C GLY A 7 -1.00 -10.20 11.74
N THR A 8 0.18 -9.77 12.19
CA THR A 8 0.27 -8.72 13.19
C THR A 8 1.51 -7.87 12.91
N LEU A 9 1.29 -6.53 12.90
CA LEU A 9 2.22 -5.40 12.66
C LEU A 9 2.16 -4.78 11.25
N GLY A 10 1.28 -3.80 11.07
CA GLY A 10 1.26 -2.88 9.93
C GLY A 10 0.24 -1.75 10.14
N LYS A 11 0.36 -0.64 9.40
CA LYS A 11 -0.61 0.47 9.44
C LYS A 11 -1.96 0.00 8.83
N LYS A 12 -3.08 0.59 9.25
CA LYS A 12 -4.38 0.39 8.57
C LYS A 12 -4.37 1.24 7.29
N GLN A 13 -5.08 0.82 6.24
CA GLN A 13 -5.30 1.68 5.08
C GLN A 13 -6.06 2.94 5.50
N GLU A 14 -5.60 4.07 4.98
CA GLU A 14 -6.17 5.38 5.24
C GLU A 14 -6.30 6.14 3.93
N SER A 15 -7.45 6.79 3.73
CA SER A 15 -7.59 7.79 2.67
C SER A 15 -6.90 9.07 3.13
N GLU A 16 -5.99 9.60 2.32
CA GLU A 16 -5.24 10.83 2.63
C GLU A 16 -5.93 12.07 2.07
N ALA A 17 -6.71 11.91 1.00
CA ALA A 17 -7.50 12.98 0.40
C ALA A 17 -8.80 12.43 -0.20
N MET A 18 -9.80 13.32 -0.33
CA MET A 18 -11.10 13.01 -0.92
C MET A 18 -11.43 14.02 -2.03
N LEU A 19 -11.95 13.53 -3.15
CA LEU A 19 -12.52 14.37 -4.20
C LEU A 19 -14.04 14.48 -4.00
N LYS A 20 -14.54 15.69 -3.81
CA LYS A 20 -15.97 15.98 -3.73
C LYS A 20 -16.29 17.21 -4.56
N ASP A 21 -17.28 17.11 -5.44
CA ASP A 21 -17.74 18.22 -6.30
C ASP A 21 -16.60 18.89 -7.09
N GLY A 22 -15.61 18.09 -7.53
CA GLY A 22 -14.44 18.57 -8.28
C GLY A 22 -13.34 19.21 -7.42
N GLN A 23 -13.53 19.31 -6.10
CA GLN A 23 -12.55 19.86 -5.17
C GLN A 23 -11.90 18.74 -4.34
N VAL A 24 -10.57 18.79 -4.25
CA VAL A 24 -9.80 17.88 -3.40
C VAL A 24 -9.73 18.49 -1.99
N THR A 25 -10.14 17.71 -0.99
CA THR A 25 -9.95 18.02 0.43
C THR A 25 -8.94 17.04 1.01
N ASN A 26 -7.83 17.57 1.55
CA ASN A 26 -6.84 16.76 2.24
C ASN A 26 -7.34 16.42 3.64
N LEU A 27 -7.31 15.14 4.00
CA LEU A 27 -7.69 14.63 5.31
C LEU A 27 -6.48 14.56 6.26
N LEU A 28 -5.28 14.45 5.68
CA LEU A 28 -3.98 14.44 6.35
C LEU A 28 -3.04 15.44 5.65
N GLU A 29 -1.83 15.61 6.20
CA GLU A 29 -0.78 16.39 5.53
C GLU A 29 -0.47 15.78 4.16
N PRO A 30 -0.55 16.54 3.06
CA PRO A 30 -0.47 15.98 1.72
C PRO A 30 0.93 15.47 1.38
N VAL A 31 1.01 14.23 0.91
CA VAL A 31 2.24 13.61 0.40
C VAL A 31 2.18 13.54 -1.12
N TYR A 32 3.32 13.79 -1.78
CA TYR A 32 3.43 13.75 -3.24
C TYR A 32 4.52 12.78 -3.69
N HIS A 33 4.20 11.95 -4.69
CA HIS A 33 5.18 11.16 -5.43
C HIS A 33 5.63 11.88 -6.70
N GLY A 34 6.80 11.49 -7.22
CA GLY A 34 7.30 12.02 -8.49
C GLY A 34 6.33 11.72 -9.64
N ASN A 35 6.14 12.71 -10.51
CA ASN A 35 5.26 12.61 -11.68
C ASN A 35 6.04 13.09 -12.92
N PRO A 36 6.15 12.28 -13.98
CA PRO A 36 6.87 12.66 -15.19
C PRO A 36 6.14 13.71 -16.05
N ILE A 37 4.85 13.96 -15.80
CA ILE A 37 4.02 14.91 -16.56
C ILE A 37 3.95 16.28 -15.86
N ASP A 38 3.87 16.31 -14.53
CA ASP A 38 3.81 17.53 -13.73
C ASP A 38 4.92 17.56 -12.69
N ALA A 39 5.76 18.60 -12.74
CA ALA A 39 6.87 18.81 -11.80
C ALA A 39 6.40 18.97 -10.34
N LYS A 40 5.13 19.28 -10.09
CA LYS A 40 4.54 19.35 -8.74
C LYS A 40 4.32 17.97 -8.11
N GLY A 41 4.44 16.89 -8.87
CA GLY A 41 4.19 15.53 -8.41
C GLY A 41 2.73 15.10 -8.49
N SER A 42 2.44 13.91 -7.97
CA SER A 42 1.10 13.33 -7.86
C SER A 42 0.73 13.20 -6.39
N LEU A 43 -0.43 13.75 -6.02
CA LEU A 43 -0.96 13.64 -4.67
C LEU A 43 -1.23 12.17 -4.33
N VAL A 44 -0.73 11.72 -3.20
CA VAL A 44 -1.09 10.43 -2.61
C VAL A 44 -2.50 10.57 -2.02
N VAL A 45 -3.41 9.71 -2.48
CA VAL A 45 -4.81 9.72 -2.03
C VAL A 45 -5.14 8.55 -1.09
N THR A 46 -4.29 7.52 -1.09
CA THR A 46 -4.47 6.30 -0.32
C THR A 46 -3.11 5.78 0.14
N ASP A 47 -2.96 5.55 1.44
CA ASP A 47 -1.86 4.79 2.01
C ASP A 47 -2.33 3.35 2.25
N PHE A 48 -1.74 2.38 1.55
CA PHE A 48 -2.19 0.99 1.61
C PHE A 48 -1.57 0.26 2.81
N GLY A 49 -2.45 -0.28 3.66
CA GLY A 49 -2.09 -0.97 4.89
C GLY A 49 -2.36 -2.47 4.87
N ARG A 50 -2.50 -3.03 6.07
CA ARG A 50 -2.74 -4.47 6.32
C ARG A 50 -4.00 -5.03 5.66
N ASP A 51 -4.96 -4.17 5.40
CA ASP A 51 -6.26 -4.44 4.78
C ASP A 51 -6.22 -4.45 3.25
N LEU A 52 -5.05 -4.24 2.63
CA LEU A 52 -4.88 -4.33 1.17
C LEU A 52 -5.41 -5.67 0.60
N CYS A 53 -5.19 -6.79 1.28
CA CYS A 53 -5.70 -8.09 0.81
C CYS A 53 -7.24 -8.14 0.80
N ASN A 54 -7.88 -7.52 1.79
CA ASN A 54 -9.33 -7.41 1.82
C ASN A 54 -9.81 -6.49 0.70
N TYR A 55 -9.15 -5.35 0.50
CA TYR A 55 -9.47 -4.43 -0.58
C TYR A 55 -9.37 -5.11 -1.96
N ILE A 56 -8.31 -5.89 -2.21
CA ILE A 56 -8.16 -6.67 -3.45
C ILE A 56 -9.33 -7.65 -3.58
N TYR A 57 -9.59 -8.46 -2.56
CA TYR A 57 -10.69 -9.43 -2.60
C TYR A 57 -12.06 -8.77 -2.81
N GLU A 58 -12.34 -7.67 -2.12
CA GLU A 58 -13.60 -6.95 -2.26
C GLU A 58 -13.78 -6.42 -3.69
N SER A 59 -12.69 -5.90 -4.27
CA SER A 59 -12.65 -5.31 -5.61
C SER A 59 -12.65 -6.33 -6.75
N SER A 60 -12.02 -7.49 -6.58
CA SER A 60 -11.78 -8.45 -7.67
C SER A 60 -12.26 -9.89 -7.40
N LYS A 61 -12.59 -10.23 -6.15
CA LYS A 61 -12.86 -11.60 -5.66
C LYS A 61 -11.68 -12.56 -5.77
N MET A 62 -10.47 -12.05 -6.04
CA MET A 62 -9.26 -12.86 -6.07
C MET A 62 -8.67 -13.02 -4.66
N PHE A 63 -8.14 -14.19 -4.37
CA PHE A 63 -7.39 -14.43 -3.14
C PHE A 63 -5.94 -14.00 -3.33
N THR A 64 -5.44 -13.15 -2.43
CA THR A 64 -4.06 -12.68 -2.48
C THR A 64 -3.18 -13.50 -1.55
N THR A 65 -2.10 -14.06 -2.09
CA THR A 65 -0.99 -14.64 -1.32
C THR A 65 0.03 -13.56 -1.02
N VAL A 66 0.39 -13.41 0.26
CA VAL A 66 1.42 -12.48 0.73
C VAL A 66 2.70 -13.25 1.05
N ILE A 67 3.79 -12.90 0.38
CA ILE A 67 5.10 -13.52 0.55
C ILE A 67 6.05 -12.46 1.11
N ARG A 68 6.58 -12.70 2.30
CA ARG A 68 7.64 -11.85 2.86
C ARG A 68 9.00 -12.53 2.67
N ILE A 69 9.89 -11.88 1.94
CA ILE A 69 11.26 -12.35 1.75
C ILE A 69 12.15 -11.54 2.69
N ASN A 70 12.86 -12.22 3.59
CA ASN A 70 13.83 -11.59 4.49
C ASN A 70 15.10 -12.44 4.46
N ASP A 71 16.00 -12.10 3.55
CA ASP A 71 17.25 -12.81 3.32
C ASP A 71 18.42 -11.83 3.37
N LYS A 72 19.08 -11.78 4.53
CA LYS A 72 20.23 -10.91 4.75
C LYS A 72 21.44 -11.28 3.90
N GLN A 73 21.57 -12.54 3.47
CA GLN A 73 22.69 -12.95 2.61
C GLN A 73 22.56 -12.34 1.22
N LEU A 74 21.32 -12.11 0.78
CA LEU A 74 21.00 -11.43 -0.47
C LEU A 74 20.80 -9.91 -0.30
N GLY A 75 21.06 -9.37 0.90
CA GLY A 75 20.83 -7.95 1.20
C GLY A 75 19.34 -7.58 1.30
N ILE A 76 18.44 -8.56 1.39
CA ILE A 76 16.99 -8.34 1.48
C ILE A 76 16.62 -8.21 2.95
N GLY A 77 16.48 -6.97 3.42
CA GLY A 77 15.98 -6.65 4.74
C GLY A 77 15.45 -5.23 4.77
N GLY A 78 14.23 -5.03 5.27
CA GLY A 78 13.58 -3.73 5.24
C GLY A 78 12.14 -3.74 5.73
N LYS A 79 11.53 -2.55 5.72
CA LYS A 79 10.08 -2.38 5.82
C LYS A 79 9.48 -2.49 4.43
N PHE A 80 8.25 -2.97 4.32
CA PHE A 80 7.48 -3.03 3.06
C PHE A 80 8.15 -3.91 1.97
N ILE A 81 8.57 -5.12 2.36
CA ILE A 81 9.23 -6.12 1.48
C ILE A 81 8.31 -7.31 1.17
N GLU A 82 7.02 -7.11 1.37
CA GLU A 82 5.97 -8.06 1.07
C GLU A 82 5.63 -8.05 -0.44
N LEU A 83 5.63 -9.23 -1.06
CA LEU A 83 5.12 -9.49 -2.40
C LEU A 83 3.67 -9.98 -2.31
N PHE A 84 2.78 -9.36 -3.07
CA PHE A 84 1.36 -9.70 -3.13
C PHE A 84 1.05 -10.32 -4.50
N VAL A 85 0.50 -11.53 -4.53
CA VAL A 85 0.15 -12.28 -5.76
C VAL A 85 -1.31 -12.69 -5.69
N SER A 86 -2.11 -12.31 -6.69
CA SER A 86 -3.55 -12.65 -6.79
C SER A 86 -3.84 -13.41 -8.06
#